data_AF-A0A8J2JCV3-F1
#
_entry.id   AF-A0A8J2JCV3-F1
#
_cell.length_a   1.000
_cell.length_b   1.000
_cell.length_c   1.000
_cell.angle_alpha   90.00
_cell.angle_beta   90.00
_cell.angle_gamma   90.00
#
_symmetry.space_group_name_H-M   'P 1'
#
loop_
_entity.id
_entity.type
_entity.pdbx_description
1 polymer ?
#
loop_
_entity_poly.entity_id
_entity_poly.type
_entity_poly.pdbx_seq_one_letter_code
_entity_poly.pdbx_strand_id
1 'polypeptide(L)'
;MELKETDTYEEKLHIENLTNQWAMWLDSMSENLKLVHVNGEALILEYFADFESDMLSKISAVSKFESGPVECIRLGKLYEARGDFFMAKPYFDKIISSEPDHCDVAHYYKAALLLKQNPSETKVKRQAIRHLKYSYRLLKKRMNQLVSSLNTFQITCDVRRLNGEGTMCNRYQKQVENELELYQVQCGKIEEAVRVPITSATFKTLGFNDKDSTNIFQVLRKNPAICKNYRLSKKVKFNVQGDIIIDETTTVWPPALVHYESYLIQVMKSLLGDPKNRVMEDNAFCVSLEKTFVTRKKF
;
A
#
# COMPACT_ATOMS: atom_id res chain seq x y z
N MET A 1 -5.64 -32.45 -29.81
CA MET A 1 -5.76 -31.03 -29.43
C MET A 1 -6.16 -31.04 -27.97
N GLU A 2 -5.19 -31.09 -27.07
CA GLU A 2 -5.44 -31.19 -25.63
C GLU A 2 -5.82 -29.79 -25.12
N LEU A 3 -7.10 -29.58 -24.83
CA LEU A 3 -7.54 -28.49 -23.97
C LEU A 3 -6.82 -28.68 -22.63
N LYS A 4 -5.89 -27.78 -22.30
CA LYS A 4 -5.20 -27.82 -21.02
C LYS A 4 -6.24 -27.54 -19.94
N GLU A 5 -6.24 -28.28 -18.83
CA GLU A 5 -7.16 -28.09 -17.70
C GLU A 5 -7.30 -26.62 -17.24
N THR A 6 -6.29 -25.81 -17.51
CA THR A 6 -6.26 -24.37 -17.27
C THR A 6 -7.31 -23.58 -18.06
N ASP A 7 -7.58 -23.95 -19.32
CA ASP A 7 -8.50 -23.22 -20.20
C ASP A 7 -9.94 -23.39 -19.71
N THR A 8 -10.27 -24.60 -19.25
CA THR A 8 -11.53 -24.90 -18.56
C THR A 8 -11.73 -24.12 -17.25
N TYR A 9 -10.67 -23.65 -16.59
CA TYR A 9 -10.80 -22.89 -15.34
C TYR A 9 -11.11 -21.40 -15.58
N GLU A 10 -10.54 -20.80 -16.61
CA GLU A 10 -10.88 -19.43 -17.03
C GLU A 10 -12.31 -19.33 -17.55
N GLU A 11 -12.72 -20.30 -18.37
CA GLU A 11 -14.11 -20.39 -18.83
C GLU A 11 -15.08 -20.49 -17.66
N LYS A 12 -14.78 -21.34 -16.66
CA LYS A 12 -15.56 -21.43 -15.42
C LYS A 12 -15.62 -20.09 -14.68
N LEU A 13 -14.49 -19.39 -14.57
CA LEU A 13 -14.43 -18.11 -13.88
C LEU A 13 -15.27 -17.03 -14.60
N HIS A 14 -15.25 -17.00 -15.93
CA HIS A 14 -16.12 -16.11 -16.69
C HIS A 14 -17.60 -16.47 -16.54
N ILE A 15 -17.96 -17.76 -16.51
CA ILE A 15 -19.33 -18.21 -16.24
C ILE A 15 -19.78 -17.79 -14.83
N GLU A 16 -18.92 -17.93 -13.83
CA GLU A 16 -19.21 -17.45 -12.48
C GLU A 16 -19.46 -15.94 -12.45
N ASN A 17 -18.62 -15.16 -13.14
CA ASN A 17 -18.81 -13.70 -13.23
C ASN A 17 -20.12 -13.36 -13.94
N LEU A 18 -20.47 -14.04 -15.04
CA LEU A 18 -21.77 -13.86 -15.71
C LEU A 18 -22.94 -14.20 -14.77
N THR A 19 -22.80 -15.25 -13.96
CA THR A 19 -23.81 -15.63 -12.97
C THR A 19 -23.99 -14.54 -11.91
N ASN A 20 -22.91 -13.89 -11.48
CA ASN A 20 -22.98 -12.74 -10.58
C ASN A 20 -23.68 -11.54 -11.23
N GLN A 21 -23.39 -11.23 -12.51
CA GLN A 21 -24.07 -10.16 -13.24
C GLN A 21 -25.57 -10.44 -13.33
N TRP A 22 -25.95 -11.68 -13.62
CA TRP A 22 -27.35 -12.08 -13.66
C TRP A 22 -28.03 -11.94 -12.29
N ALA A 23 -27.36 -12.35 -11.21
CA ALA A 23 -27.88 -12.17 -9.85
C ALA A 23 -28.07 -10.69 -9.48
N MET A 24 -27.12 -9.82 -9.83
CA MET A 24 -27.24 -8.37 -9.61
C MET A 24 -28.37 -7.76 -10.44
N TRP A 25 -28.52 -8.19 -11.70
CA TRP A 25 -29.63 -7.77 -12.55
C TRP A 25 -30.98 -8.19 -11.95
N LEU A 26 -31.11 -9.44 -11.50
CA LEU A 26 -32.33 -9.94 -10.83
C LEU A 26 -32.67 -9.12 -9.58
N ASP A 27 -31.68 -8.77 -8.77
CA ASP A 27 -31.86 -7.94 -7.58
C ASP A 27 -32.36 -6.53 -7.96
N SER A 28 -31.75 -5.92 -8.98
CA SER A 28 -32.17 -4.61 -9.51
C SER A 28 -33.59 -4.64 -10.11
N MET A 29 -34.03 -5.79 -10.60
CA MET A 29 -35.35 -6.02 -11.19
C MET A 29 -36.39 -6.52 -10.19
N SER A 30 -36.02 -6.75 -8.93
CA SER A 30 -36.87 -7.41 -7.94
C SER A 30 -38.24 -6.74 -7.75
N GLU A 31 -38.31 -5.41 -7.71
CA GLU A 31 -39.58 -4.68 -7.59
C GLU A 31 -40.44 -4.77 -8.85
N ASN A 32 -39.82 -4.68 -10.03
CA ASN A 32 -40.53 -4.85 -11.30
C ASN A 32 -41.09 -6.27 -11.43
N LEU A 33 -40.35 -7.27 -10.96
CA LEU A 33 -40.78 -8.67 -10.92
C LEU A 33 -41.98 -8.90 -9.98
N LYS A 34 -42.06 -8.19 -8.84
CA LYS A 34 -43.21 -8.24 -7.93
C LYS A 34 -44.47 -7.62 -8.58
N LEU A 35 -44.28 -6.59 -9.41
CA LEU A 35 -45.35 -5.84 -10.06
C LEU A 35 -45.68 -6.34 -11.48
N VAL A 36 -45.25 -7.54 -11.87
CA VAL A 36 -45.53 -8.11 -13.21
C VAL A 36 -47.01 -8.15 -13.55
N HIS A 37 -47.87 -8.41 -12.56
CA HIS A 37 -49.32 -8.41 -12.73
C HIS A 37 -49.90 -7.03 -13.07
N VAL A 38 -49.15 -5.95 -12.79
CA VAL A 38 -49.50 -4.55 -13.08
C VAL A 38 -48.82 -4.07 -14.36
N ASN A 39 -47.52 -4.31 -14.49
CA ASN A 39 -46.68 -3.78 -15.55
C ASN A 39 -46.71 -4.63 -16.84
N GLY A 40 -47.21 -5.86 -16.74
CA GLY A 40 -47.21 -6.83 -17.84
C GLY A 40 -45.87 -7.51 -18.04
N GLU A 41 -45.91 -8.72 -18.60
CA GLU A 41 -44.72 -9.54 -18.87
C GLU A 41 -43.79 -8.90 -19.93
N ALA A 42 -44.35 -8.18 -20.89
CA ALA A 42 -43.61 -7.58 -22.00
C ALA A 42 -42.46 -6.66 -21.52
N LEU A 43 -42.69 -5.88 -20.46
CA LEU A 43 -41.69 -4.98 -19.91
C LEU A 43 -40.49 -5.75 -19.32
N ILE A 44 -40.75 -6.89 -18.65
CA ILE A 44 -39.66 -7.74 -18.12
C ILE A 44 -38.86 -8.37 -19.24
N LEU A 45 -39.53 -8.81 -20.32
CA LEU A 45 -38.88 -9.39 -21.49
C LEU A 45 -38.01 -8.36 -22.22
N GLU A 46 -38.44 -7.10 -22.30
CA GLU A 46 -37.63 -6.00 -22.84
C GLU A 46 -36.36 -5.78 -22.00
N TYR A 47 -36.50 -5.66 -20.68
CA TYR A 47 -35.33 -5.51 -19.79
C TYR A 47 -34.38 -6.71 -19.83
N PHE A 48 -34.91 -7.92 -20.03
CA PHE A 48 -34.09 -9.11 -20.19
C PHE A 48 -33.34 -9.10 -21.53
N ALA A 49 -34.00 -8.69 -22.63
CA ALA A 49 -33.35 -8.56 -23.93
C ALA A 49 -32.22 -7.53 -23.91
N ASP A 50 -32.38 -6.42 -23.18
CA ASP A 50 -31.32 -5.43 -22.97
C ASP A 50 -30.13 -6.02 -22.20
N PHE A 51 -30.40 -6.77 -21.13
CA PHE A 51 -29.35 -7.47 -20.37
C PHE A 51 -28.62 -8.50 -21.24
N GLU A 52 -29.35 -9.31 -22.01
CA GLU A 52 -28.78 -10.30 -22.91
C GLU A 52 -27.89 -9.63 -23.97
N SER A 53 -28.37 -8.56 -24.60
CA SER A 53 -27.63 -7.76 -25.57
C SER A 53 -26.32 -7.21 -24.99
N ASP A 54 -26.38 -6.62 -23.78
CA ASP A 54 -25.20 -6.12 -23.07
C ASP A 54 -24.19 -7.25 -22.75
N MET A 55 -24.65 -8.40 -22.25
CA MET A 55 -23.77 -9.55 -21.97
C MET A 55 -23.16 -10.14 -23.24
N LEU A 56 -23.92 -10.28 -24.32
CA LEU A 56 -23.42 -10.76 -25.61
C LEU A 56 -22.34 -9.84 -26.18
N SER A 57 -22.52 -8.52 -26.05
CA SER A 57 -21.53 -7.52 -26.50
C SER A 57 -20.17 -7.67 -25.79
N LYS A 58 -20.18 -8.22 -24.56
CA LYS A 58 -19.00 -8.39 -23.71
C LYS A 58 -18.23 -9.67 -23.97
N ILE A 59 -18.80 -10.67 -24.65
CA ILE A 59 -18.15 -11.97 -24.89
C ILE A 59 -16.81 -11.84 -25.64
N SER A 60 -16.70 -10.87 -26.55
CA SER A 60 -15.49 -10.61 -27.34
C SER A 60 -14.49 -9.66 -26.67
N ALA A 61 -14.82 -9.08 -25.52
CA ALA A 61 -13.96 -8.10 -24.85
C ALA A 61 -12.86 -8.78 -24.02
N VAL A 62 -11.71 -8.11 -23.86
CA VAL A 62 -10.60 -8.56 -23.00
C VAL A 62 -11.05 -8.65 -21.53
N SER A 63 -11.91 -7.73 -21.09
CA SER A 63 -12.68 -7.90 -19.86
C SER A 63 -14.12 -8.23 -20.25
N LYS A 64 -14.49 -9.51 -20.12
CA LYS A 64 -15.82 -10.00 -20.51
C LYS A 64 -16.83 -9.57 -19.46
N PHE A 65 -16.93 -10.34 -18.38
CA PHE A 65 -18.00 -10.20 -17.40
C PHE A 65 -17.52 -9.55 -16.10
N GLU A 66 -16.29 -9.02 -16.09
CA GLU A 66 -15.70 -8.44 -14.88
C GLU A 66 -16.08 -6.97 -14.77
N SER A 67 -17.08 -6.70 -13.94
CA SER A 67 -17.51 -5.35 -13.59
C SER A 67 -16.86 -4.85 -12.30
N GLY A 68 -16.53 -5.76 -11.36
CA GLY A 68 -16.06 -5.40 -10.02
C GLY A 68 -14.57 -5.66 -9.74
N PRO A 69 -14.01 -5.07 -8.66
CA PRO A 69 -12.64 -5.30 -8.22
C PRO A 69 -12.31 -6.74 -7.90
N VAL A 70 -13.24 -7.48 -7.28
CA VAL A 70 -13.05 -8.88 -6.89
C VAL A 70 -12.84 -9.75 -8.13
N GLU A 71 -13.67 -9.59 -9.14
CA GLU A 71 -13.62 -10.34 -10.40
C GLU A 71 -12.32 -10.03 -11.15
N CYS A 72 -11.94 -8.75 -11.22
CA CYS A 72 -10.68 -8.32 -11.79
C CYS A 72 -9.45 -8.89 -11.03
N ILE A 73 -9.49 -8.95 -9.69
CA ILE A 73 -8.42 -9.56 -8.89
C ILE A 73 -8.30 -11.06 -9.19
N ARG A 74 -9.43 -11.78 -9.26
CA ARG A 74 -9.45 -13.23 -9.54
C ARG A 74 -8.81 -13.53 -10.89
N LEU A 75 -9.19 -12.80 -11.95
CA LEU A 75 -8.57 -12.97 -13.28
C LEU A 75 -7.11 -12.55 -13.31
N GLY A 76 -6.77 -11.40 -12.72
CA GLY A 76 -5.38 -10.94 -12.64
C GLY A 76 -4.48 -11.99 -11.99
N LYS A 77 -4.94 -12.63 -10.90
CA LYS A 77 -4.24 -13.74 -10.24
C LYS A 77 -4.18 -15.01 -11.09
N LEU A 78 -5.23 -15.32 -11.86
CA LEU A 78 -5.23 -16.47 -12.75
C LEU A 78 -4.18 -16.33 -13.86
N TYR A 79 -4.15 -15.19 -14.55
CA TYR A 79 -3.13 -14.92 -15.57
C TYR A 79 -1.73 -14.83 -14.96
N GLU A 80 -1.58 -14.24 -13.77
CA GLU A 80 -0.32 -14.26 -13.02
C GLU A 80 0.15 -15.70 -12.74
N ALA A 81 -0.74 -16.59 -12.30
CA ALA A 81 -0.41 -17.98 -12.01
C ALA A 81 0.03 -18.76 -13.26
N ARG A 82 -0.46 -18.37 -14.44
CA ARG A 82 -0.05 -18.90 -15.74
C ARG A 82 1.25 -18.27 -16.27
N GLY A 83 1.79 -17.28 -15.59
CA GLY A 83 2.96 -16.51 -16.04
C GLY A 83 2.64 -15.49 -17.14
N ASP A 84 1.38 -15.27 -17.48
CA ASP A 84 0.96 -14.26 -18.44
C ASP A 84 0.84 -12.90 -17.77
N PHE A 85 2.01 -12.29 -17.52
CA PHE A 85 2.10 -10.99 -16.88
C PHE A 85 1.50 -9.86 -17.75
N PHE A 86 1.45 -10.06 -19.07
CA PHE A 86 0.89 -9.07 -20.00
C PHE A 86 -0.62 -9.00 -19.85
N MET A 87 -1.30 -10.15 -19.76
CA MET A 87 -2.75 -10.21 -19.55
C MET A 87 -3.16 -9.91 -18.10
N ALA A 88 -2.34 -10.27 -17.10
CA ALA A 88 -2.65 -10.01 -15.70
C ALA A 88 -2.67 -8.50 -15.35
N LYS A 89 -1.72 -7.73 -15.90
CA LYS A 89 -1.51 -6.33 -15.53
C LYS A 89 -2.73 -5.43 -15.79
N PRO A 90 -3.39 -5.48 -16.97
CA PRO A 90 -4.60 -4.70 -17.25
C PRO A 90 -5.70 -4.81 -16.20
N TYR A 91 -5.92 -5.99 -15.60
CA TYR A 91 -6.96 -6.16 -14.58
C TYR A 91 -6.64 -5.38 -13.30
N PHE A 92 -5.39 -5.38 -12.85
CA PHE A 92 -4.99 -4.56 -11.70
C PHE A 92 -5.01 -3.07 -12.03
N ASP A 93 -4.65 -2.69 -13.26
CA ASP A 93 -4.69 -1.30 -13.73
C ASP A 93 -6.14 -0.77 -13.77
N LYS A 94 -7.09 -1.59 -14.23
CA LYS A 94 -8.52 -1.27 -14.25
C LYS A 94 -9.01 -0.88 -12.86
N ILE A 95 -8.75 -1.71 -11.84
CA ILE A 95 -9.17 -1.44 -10.45
C ILE A 95 -8.56 -0.15 -9.91
N ILE A 96 -7.26 0.08 -10.15
CA ILE A 96 -6.57 1.28 -9.68
C ILE A 96 -7.17 2.54 -10.31
N SER A 97 -7.62 2.45 -11.57
CA SER A 97 -8.25 3.58 -12.27
C SER A 97 -9.72 3.79 -11.88
N SER A 98 -10.49 2.72 -11.68
CA SER A 98 -11.93 2.80 -11.40
C SER A 98 -12.24 3.09 -9.94
N GLU A 99 -11.43 2.58 -9.01
CA GLU A 99 -11.66 2.71 -7.57
C GLU A 99 -10.39 3.15 -6.81
N PRO A 100 -9.99 4.44 -6.94
CA PRO A 100 -8.73 4.92 -6.35
C PRO A 100 -8.64 4.79 -4.82
N ASP A 101 -9.78 4.87 -4.12
CA ASP A 101 -9.85 4.68 -2.66
C ASP A 101 -9.95 3.21 -2.25
N HIS A 102 -10.30 2.31 -3.18
CA HIS A 102 -10.52 0.89 -2.91
C HIS A 102 -9.59 -0.09 -3.66
N CYS A 103 -8.42 0.39 -4.09
CA CYS A 103 -7.46 -0.38 -4.89
C CYS A 103 -6.22 -0.88 -4.15
N ASP A 104 -6.25 -0.94 -2.81
CA ASP A 104 -5.16 -1.42 -1.96
C ASP A 104 -4.64 -2.81 -2.34
N VAL A 105 -5.55 -3.76 -2.57
CA VAL A 105 -5.22 -5.13 -2.96
C VAL A 105 -4.68 -5.17 -4.40
N ALA A 106 -5.21 -4.35 -5.30
CA ALA A 106 -4.73 -4.25 -6.68
C ALA A 106 -3.29 -3.69 -6.73
N HIS A 107 -2.98 -2.68 -5.92
CA HIS A 107 -1.61 -2.18 -5.75
C HIS A 107 -0.67 -3.29 -5.22
N TYR A 108 -1.11 -4.11 -4.27
CA TYR A 108 -0.32 -5.21 -3.75
C TYR A 108 0.00 -6.25 -4.84
N TYR A 109 -1.01 -6.76 -5.54
CA TYR A 109 -0.78 -7.78 -6.57
C TYR A 109 -0.04 -7.23 -7.78
N LYS A 110 -0.26 -5.97 -8.18
CA LYS A 110 0.54 -5.32 -9.22
C LYS A 110 2.02 -5.23 -8.84
N ALA A 111 2.33 -4.96 -7.57
CA ALA A 111 3.71 -5.00 -7.11
C ALA A 111 4.32 -6.40 -7.16
N ALA A 112 3.57 -7.43 -6.74
CA ALA A 112 3.99 -8.83 -6.83
C ALA A 112 4.25 -9.24 -8.29
N LEU A 113 3.34 -8.87 -9.19
CA LEU A 113 3.42 -9.10 -10.64
C LEU A 113 4.72 -8.52 -11.22
N LEU A 114 5.01 -7.25 -10.92
CA LEU A 114 6.23 -6.56 -11.37
C LEU A 114 7.50 -7.27 -10.88
N LEU A 115 7.52 -7.69 -9.61
CA LEU A 115 8.67 -8.38 -9.03
C LEU A 115 8.87 -9.78 -9.62
N LYS A 116 7.79 -10.49 -9.97
CA LYS A 116 7.87 -11.80 -10.63
C LYS A 116 8.34 -11.69 -12.08
N GLN A 117 7.87 -10.69 -12.81
CA GLN A 117 8.22 -10.50 -14.22
C GLN A 117 9.71 -10.15 -14.39
N ASN A 118 10.25 -9.25 -13.56
CA ASN A 118 11.63 -8.77 -13.67
C ASN A 118 12.29 -8.59 -12.28
N PRO A 119 12.63 -9.68 -11.57
CA PRO A 119 13.10 -9.64 -10.18
C PRO A 119 14.47 -9.01 -9.99
N SER A 120 15.26 -8.81 -11.05
CA SER A 120 16.62 -8.25 -10.96
C SER A 120 16.68 -6.78 -11.35
N GLU A 121 15.66 -6.26 -12.03
CA GLU A 121 15.69 -4.91 -12.57
C GLU A 121 15.43 -3.84 -11.50
N THR A 122 16.40 -2.94 -11.31
CA THR A 122 16.31 -1.92 -10.25
C THR A 122 15.16 -0.93 -10.46
N LYS A 123 14.82 -0.60 -11.71
CA LYS A 123 13.69 0.29 -12.02
C LYS A 123 12.36 -0.35 -11.64
N VAL A 124 12.16 -1.61 -12.03
CA VAL A 124 10.97 -2.40 -11.69
C VAL A 124 10.83 -2.58 -10.18
N LYS A 125 11.91 -2.88 -9.45
CA LYS A 125 11.90 -2.91 -7.98
C LYS A 125 11.41 -1.61 -7.36
N ARG A 126 11.90 -0.45 -7.85
CA ARG A 126 11.46 0.85 -7.34
C ARG A 126 9.98 1.09 -7.61
N GLN A 127 9.48 0.68 -8.78
CA GLN A 127 8.07 0.79 -9.11
C GLN A 127 7.21 -0.12 -8.22
N ALA A 128 7.60 -1.38 -8.02
CA ALA A 128 6.92 -2.30 -7.12
C ALA A 128 6.88 -1.76 -5.68
N ILE A 129 7.99 -1.23 -5.16
CA ILE A 129 8.04 -0.60 -3.84
C ILE A 129 7.07 0.58 -3.74
N ARG A 130 6.90 1.39 -4.80
CA ARG A 130 5.89 2.47 -4.80
C ARG A 130 4.49 1.88 -4.65
N HIS A 131 4.14 0.87 -5.44
CA HIS A 131 2.83 0.22 -5.33
C HIS A 131 2.60 -0.39 -3.94
N LEU A 132 3.59 -1.07 -3.36
CA LEU A 132 3.50 -1.60 -1.98
C LEU A 132 3.27 -0.50 -0.95
N LYS A 133 3.99 0.64 -1.04
CA LYS A 133 3.78 1.78 -0.14
C LYS A 133 2.38 2.40 -0.28
N TYR A 134 1.84 2.46 -1.51
CA TYR A 134 0.48 2.91 -1.74
C TYR A 134 -0.55 1.95 -1.11
N SER A 135 -0.39 0.65 -1.34
CA SER A 135 -1.21 -0.39 -0.73
C SER A 135 -1.21 -0.28 0.80
N TYR A 136 -0.02 -0.20 1.41
CA TYR A 136 0.14 -0.01 2.85
C TYR A 136 -0.61 1.22 3.38
N ARG A 137 -0.48 2.37 2.70
CA ARG A 137 -1.14 3.61 3.10
C ARG A 137 -2.66 3.48 3.08
N LEU A 138 -3.22 2.83 2.06
CA LEU A 138 -4.66 2.59 1.94
C LEU A 138 -5.16 1.62 3.01
N LEU A 139 -4.45 0.51 3.24
CA LEU A 139 -4.75 -0.43 4.32
C LEU A 139 -4.75 0.26 5.69
N LYS A 140 -3.73 1.07 5.97
CA LYS A 140 -3.64 1.83 7.23
C LYS A 140 -4.79 2.82 7.39
N LYS A 141 -5.20 3.50 6.31
CA LYS A 141 -6.36 4.41 6.29
C LYS A 141 -7.64 3.64 6.68
N ARG A 142 -7.87 2.45 6.10
CA ARG A 142 -9.03 1.61 6.44
C ARG A 142 -8.99 1.09 7.87
N MET A 143 -7.84 0.62 8.34
CA MET A 143 -7.69 0.19 9.73
C MET A 143 -8.05 1.33 10.70
N ASN A 144 -7.58 2.54 10.44
CA ASN A 144 -7.93 3.70 11.25
C ASN A 144 -9.44 3.99 11.23
N GLN A 145 -10.09 3.89 10.06
CA GLN A 145 -11.54 4.06 9.93
C GLN A 145 -12.33 2.99 10.71
N LEU A 146 -11.91 1.73 10.64
CA LEU A 146 -12.51 0.63 11.38
C LEU A 146 -12.36 0.81 12.89
N VAL A 147 -11.19 1.21 13.37
CA VAL A 147 -10.96 1.51 14.79
C VAL A 147 -11.84 2.68 15.24
N SER A 148 -11.93 3.75 14.45
CA SER A 148 -12.84 4.86 14.75
C SER A 148 -14.30 4.41 14.81
N SER A 149 -14.74 3.57 13.86
CA SER A 149 -16.09 3.01 13.85
C SER A 149 -16.37 2.16 15.09
N LEU A 150 -15.42 1.32 15.49
CA LEU A 150 -15.53 0.49 16.69
C LEU A 150 -15.65 1.35 17.95
N ASN A 151 -14.86 2.42 18.06
CA ASN A 151 -14.95 3.35 19.19
C ASN A 151 -16.31 4.07 19.23
N THR A 152 -16.83 4.53 18.09
CA THR A 152 -18.16 5.14 18.00
C THR A 152 -19.25 4.14 18.37
N PHE A 153 -19.13 2.90 17.90
CA PHE A 153 -20.05 1.82 18.23
C PHE A 153 -20.06 1.53 19.73
N GLN A 154 -18.89 1.47 20.37
CA GLN A 154 -18.76 1.26 21.81
C GLN A 154 -19.41 2.39 22.61
N ILE A 155 -19.11 3.65 22.28
CA ILE A 155 -19.73 4.82 22.92
C ILE A 155 -21.26 4.77 22.78
N THR A 156 -21.76 4.42 21.60
CA THR A 156 -23.21 4.31 21.35
C THR A 156 -23.84 3.22 22.22
N CYS A 157 -23.16 2.07 22.35
CA CYS A 157 -23.61 0.99 23.23
C CYS A 157 -23.62 1.42 24.70
N ASP A 158 -22.60 2.15 25.15
CA ASP A 158 -22.51 2.61 26.53
C ASP A 158 -23.62 3.61 26.86
N VAL A 159 -23.92 4.55 25.95
CA VAL A 159 -25.04 5.50 26.09
C VAL A 159 -26.38 4.77 26.17
N ARG A 160 -26.63 3.79 25.27
CA ARG A 160 -27.87 3.00 25.30
C ARG A 160 -28.03 2.20 26.58
N ARG A 161 -26.94 1.60 27.06
CA ARG A 161 -26.92 0.87 28.33
C ARG A 161 -27.23 1.79 29.51
N LEU A 162 -26.69 3.01 29.52
CA LEU A 162 -27.01 4.01 30.55
C LEU A 162 -28.50 4.41 30.52
N ASN A 163 -29.12 4.42 29.34
CA ASN A 163 -30.56 4.67 29.17
C ASN A 163 -31.44 3.44 29.49
N GLY A 164 -30.87 2.34 29.98
CA GLY A 164 -31.61 1.12 30.31
C GLY A 164 -32.00 0.26 29.09
N GLU A 165 -31.48 0.58 27.90
CA GLU A 165 -31.68 -0.22 26.70
C GLU A 165 -30.70 -1.40 26.66
N GLY A 166 -31.20 -2.61 26.43
CA GLY A 166 -30.37 -3.80 26.29
C GLY A 166 -29.54 -3.73 25.00
N THR A 167 -28.22 -3.84 25.12
CA THR A 167 -27.31 -3.89 23.96
C THR A 167 -26.87 -5.32 23.68
N MET A 168 -27.31 -5.86 22.55
CA MET A 168 -26.86 -7.15 22.01
C MET A 168 -26.18 -6.90 20.66
N CYS A 169 -24.87 -6.64 20.63
CA CYS A 169 -24.13 -6.70 19.37
C CYS A 169 -22.63 -7.00 19.55
N ASN A 170 -22.32 -8.22 20.00
CA ASN A 170 -20.96 -8.76 19.98
C ASN A 170 -20.51 -9.13 18.54
N ARG A 171 -21.46 -9.41 17.63
CA ARG A 171 -21.15 -9.87 16.26
C ARG A 171 -20.43 -8.82 15.41
N TYR A 172 -20.88 -7.55 15.45
CA TYR A 172 -20.24 -6.47 14.70
C TYR A 172 -18.81 -6.23 15.18
N GLN A 173 -18.61 -6.13 16.49
CA GLN A 173 -17.28 -5.97 17.09
C GLN A 173 -16.34 -7.09 16.64
N LYS A 174 -16.77 -8.35 16.78
CA LYS A 174 -15.97 -9.51 16.36
C LYS A 174 -15.65 -9.50 14.86
N GLN A 175 -16.58 -9.05 14.02
CA GLN A 175 -16.34 -8.90 12.58
C GLN A 175 -15.26 -7.85 12.30
N VAL A 176 -15.34 -6.68 12.94
CA VAL A 176 -14.36 -5.60 12.80
C VAL A 176 -12.99 -6.02 13.33
N GLU A 177 -12.93 -6.71 14.47
CA GLU A 177 -11.69 -7.25 15.04
C GLU A 177 -10.99 -8.24 14.09
N ASN A 178 -11.75 -9.17 13.50
CA ASN A 178 -11.23 -10.10 12.50
C ASN A 178 -10.70 -9.36 11.26
N GLU A 179 -11.40 -8.34 10.78
CA GLU A 179 -10.98 -7.55 9.62
C GLU A 179 -9.69 -6.76 9.92
N LEU A 180 -9.59 -6.19 11.12
CA LEU A 180 -8.37 -5.51 11.59
C LEU A 180 -7.18 -6.47 11.64
N GLU A 181 -7.36 -7.69 12.16
CA GLU A 181 -6.31 -8.71 12.19
C GLU A 181 -5.81 -9.04 10.78
N LEU A 182 -6.72 -9.23 9.82
CA LEU A 182 -6.37 -9.52 8.42
C LEU A 182 -5.55 -8.37 7.80
N TYR A 183 -5.97 -7.12 7.98
CA TYR A 183 -5.22 -5.97 7.47
C TYR A 183 -3.88 -5.78 8.17
N GLN A 184 -3.78 -6.09 9.46
CA GLN A 184 -2.53 -6.00 10.20
C GLN A 184 -1.51 -7.02 9.69
N VAL A 185 -1.94 -8.27 9.43
CA VAL A 185 -1.09 -9.29 8.81
C VAL A 185 -0.60 -8.84 7.43
N GLN A 186 -1.48 -8.28 6.60
CA GLN A 186 -1.10 -7.78 5.28
C GLN A 186 -0.12 -6.60 5.36
N CYS A 187 -0.35 -5.65 6.27
CA CYS A 187 0.56 -4.53 6.51
C CYS A 187 1.95 -5.03 6.93
N GLY A 188 2.03 -6.00 7.84
CA GLY A 188 3.30 -6.59 8.29
C GLY A 188 4.09 -7.24 7.13
N LYS A 189 3.40 -7.98 6.25
CA LYS A 189 4.02 -8.56 5.04
C LYS A 189 4.53 -7.49 4.07
N ILE A 190 3.81 -6.38 3.92
CA ILE A 190 4.25 -5.26 3.08
C ILE A 190 5.46 -4.57 3.71
N GLU A 191 5.47 -4.35 5.02
CA GLU A 191 6.60 -3.75 5.74
C GLU A 191 7.88 -4.58 5.56
N GLU A 192 7.78 -5.91 5.73
CA GLU A 192 8.88 -6.84 5.46
C GLU A 192 9.39 -6.71 4.00
N ALA A 193 8.49 -6.70 3.03
CA ALA A 193 8.82 -6.64 1.61
C ALA A 193 9.41 -5.28 1.16
N VAL A 194 8.96 -4.17 1.75
CA VAL A 194 9.44 -2.81 1.43
C VAL A 194 10.84 -2.54 2.00
N ARG A 195 11.40 -3.51 2.75
CA ARG A 195 12.60 -3.37 3.58
C ARG A 195 12.39 -2.27 4.60
N VAL A 196 11.83 -2.64 5.76
CA VAL A 196 11.89 -1.80 6.95
C VAL A 196 13.36 -1.37 7.13
N PRO A 197 13.65 -0.07 7.28
CA PRO A 197 14.99 0.33 7.67
C PRO A 197 15.31 -0.41 8.96
N ILE A 198 16.37 -1.23 8.96
CA ILE A 198 16.87 -1.86 10.18
C ILE A 198 17.17 -0.70 11.14
N THR A 199 16.53 -0.71 12.30
CA THR A 199 16.76 0.24 13.38
C THR A 199 17.09 -0.56 14.64
N SER A 200 17.59 0.10 15.69
CA SER A 200 17.75 -0.56 16.99
C SER A 200 16.42 -1.16 17.49
N ALA A 201 15.28 -0.55 17.19
CA ALA A 201 13.96 -1.08 17.56
C ALA A 201 13.64 -2.43 16.91
N THR A 202 14.18 -2.72 15.72
CA THR A 202 14.02 -4.00 15.03
C THR A 202 14.63 -5.18 15.82
N PHE A 203 15.65 -4.92 16.63
CA PHE A 203 16.26 -5.94 17.49
C PHE A 203 15.49 -6.11 18.80
N LYS A 204 14.82 -5.07 19.29
CA LYS A 204 13.92 -5.20 20.45
C LYS A 204 12.79 -6.18 20.17
N THR A 205 12.22 -6.13 18.98
CA THR A 205 11.18 -7.08 18.53
C THR A 205 11.68 -8.53 18.40
N LEU A 206 13.00 -8.74 18.33
CA LEU A 206 13.64 -10.05 18.32
C LEU A 206 14.05 -10.54 19.73
N GLY A 207 13.63 -9.82 20.78
CA GLY A 207 13.89 -10.19 22.17
C GLY A 207 15.19 -9.63 22.76
N PHE A 208 15.91 -8.76 22.05
CA PHE A 208 17.11 -8.11 22.59
C PHE A 208 16.74 -6.92 23.49
N ASN A 209 17.48 -6.74 24.58
CA ASN A 209 17.32 -5.55 25.43
C ASN A 209 17.78 -4.27 24.69
N ASP A 210 17.47 -3.10 25.25
CA ASP A 210 17.74 -1.80 24.62
C ASP A 210 19.21 -1.54 24.31
N LYS A 211 20.10 -1.97 25.21
CA LYS A 211 21.54 -1.75 25.09
C LYS A 211 22.14 -2.62 23.99
N ASP A 212 21.77 -3.90 23.98
CA ASP A 212 22.25 -4.88 22.99
C ASP A 212 21.66 -4.59 21.61
N SER A 213 20.38 -4.21 21.55
CA SER A 213 19.73 -3.75 20.32
C SER A 213 20.45 -2.56 19.69
N THR A 214 20.90 -1.61 20.51
CA THR A 214 21.65 -0.43 20.05
C THR A 214 23.06 -0.81 19.60
N ASN A 215 23.75 -1.67 20.35
CA ASN A 215 25.09 -2.15 20.00
C ASN A 215 25.10 -2.98 18.71
N ILE A 216 24.18 -3.93 18.56
CA ILE A 216 24.04 -4.75 17.35
C ILE A 216 23.78 -3.85 16.14
N PHE A 217 22.85 -2.89 16.27
CA PHE A 217 22.58 -1.94 15.21
C PHE A 217 23.82 -1.11 14.83
N GLN A 218 24.59 -0.63 15.82
CA GLN A 218 25.83 0.11 15.56
C GLN A 218 26.92 -0.74 14.89
N VAL A 219 27.05 -2.02 15.27
CA VAL A 219 28.03 -2.93 14.66
C VAL A 219 27.66 -3.23 13.19
N LEU A 220 26.39 -3.53 12.93
CA LEU A 220 25.90 -3.77 11.56
C LEU A 220 25.98 -2.50 10.70
N ARG A 221 25.73 -1.34 11.30
CA ARG A 221 25.88 -0.02 10.66
C ARG A 221 27.31 0.26 10.21
N LYS A 222 28.31 -0.20 10.96
CA LYS A 222 29.74 -0.06 10.59
C LYS A 222 30.15 -0.98 9.44
N ASN A 223 29.31 -1.92 9.03
CA ASN A 223 29.60 -2.86 7.95
C ASN A 223 28.83 -2.50 6.66
N PRO A 224 29.47 -1.79 5.70
CA PRO A 224 28.82 -1.31 4.48
C PRO A 224 28.36 -2.42 3.53
N ALA A 225 28.86 -3.65 3.70
CA ALA A 225 28.38 -4.83 2.97
C ALA A 225 26.98 -5.28 3.43
N ILE A 226 26.61 -4.96 4.67
CA ILE A 226 25.36 -5.41 5.31
C ILE A 226 24.33 -4.27 5.36
N CYS A 227 24.75 -3.08 5.81
CA CYS A 227 23.91 -1.89 5.90
C CYS A 227 24.39 -0.82 4.90
N LYS A 228 23.46 -0.27 4.10
CA LYS A 228 23.80 0.86 3.22
C LYS A 228 24.08 2.11 4.06
N ASN A 229 25.19 2.78 3.76
CA ASN A 229 25.54 4.06 4.39
C ASN A 229 24.42 5.10 4.21
N TYR A 230 24.27 5.99 5.19
CA TYR A 230 23.33 7.11 5.12
C TYR A 230 23.60 7.95 3.87
N ARG A 231 22.53 8.27 3.13
CA ARG A 231 22.63 9.14 1.95
C ARG A 231 21.89 10.44 2.20
N LEU A 232 22.56 11.56 1.93
CA LEU A 232 21.89 12.86 1.92
C LEU A 232 20.82 12.86 0.81
N SER A 233 19.57 13.15 1.20
CA SER A 233 18.43 13.15 0.27
C SER A 233 18.58 14.23 -0.79
N LYS A 234 18.17 13.94 -2.03
CA LYS A 234 18.05 14.92 -3.14
C LYS A 234 17.11 16.09 -2.81
N LYS A 235 16.23 15.88 -1.84
CA LYS A 235 15.20 16.85 -1.43
C LYS A 235 15.77 17.93 -0.52
N VAL A 236 16.93 17.71 0.09
CA VAL A 236 17.62 18.72 0.90
C VAL A 236 18.27 19.73 -0.04
N LYS A 237 17.82 20.97 0.03
CA LYS A 237 18.41 22.11 -0.67
C LYS A 237 18.78 23.20 0.35
N PHE A 238 19.62 24.13 -0.06
CA PHE A 238 19.94 25.33 0.73
C PHE A 238 19.50 26.55 -0.06
N ASN A 239 18.85 27.51 0.59
CA ASN A 239 18.59 28.82 -0.02
C ASN A 239 19.88 29.66 -0.05
N VAL A 240 19.79 30.88 -0.60
CA VAL A 240 20.91 31.83 -0.67
C VAL A 240 21.37 32.26 0.74
N GLN A 241 20.46 32.26 1.72
CA GLN A 241 20.70 32.64 3.11
C GLN A 241 21.35 31.53 3.96
N GLY A 242 21.29 30.26 3.53
CA GLY A 242 21.85 29.11 4.25
C GLY A 242 20.83 28.18 4.91
N ASP A 243 19.54 28.51 4.85
CA ASP A 243 18.48 27.69 5.46
C ASP A 243 18.27 26.38 4.72
N ILE A 244 17.90 25.34 5.49
CA ILE A 244 17.61 24.01 4.97
C ILE A 244 16.19 23.98 4.41
N ILE A 245 16.06 23.71 3.11
CA ILE A 245 14.77 23.46 2.46
C ILE A 245 14.58 21.96 2.31
N ILE A 246 13.50 21.44 2.90
CA ILE A 246 13.05 20.04 2.73
C ILE A 246 11.62 20.09 2.19
N ASP A 247 11.40 19.53 1.00
CA ASP A 247 10.06 19.48 0.38
C ASP A 247 9.33 20.84 0.40
N GLU A 248 10.06 21.90 -0.02
CA GLU A 248 9.57 23.30 -0.13
C GLU A 248 9.30 24.00 1.21
N THR A 249 9.53 23.33 2.34
CA THR A 249 9.48 23.95 3.67
C THR A 249 10.87 24.36 4.13
N THR A 250 11.00 25.61 4.58
CA THR A 250 12.22 26.13 5.21
C THR A 250 12.26 25.66 6.66
N THR A 251 13.35 24.97 7.02
CA THR A 251 13.54 24.43 8.36
C THR A 251 14.57 25.29 9.09
N VAL A 252 14.22 25.76 10.27
CA VAL A 252 15.14 26.54 11.13
C VAL A 252 16.19 25.59 11.70
N TRP A 253 17.44 26.04 11.74
CA TRP A 253 18.52 25.30 12.36
C TRP A 253 18.20 25.02 13.84
N PRO A 254 18.43 23.78 14.32
CA PRO A 254 18.36 23.51 15.76
C PRO A 254 19.28 24.48 16.51
N PRO A 255 18.87 25.05 17.66
CA PRO A 255 19.67 26.03 18.40
C PRO A 255 21.11 25.58 18.68
N ALA A 256 21.31 24.28 18.90
CA ALA A 256 22.62 23.67 19.13
C ALA A 256 23.58 23.72 17.92
N LEU A 257 23.06 23.94 16.71
CA LEU A 257 23.81 23.89 15.45
C LEU A 257 23.95 25.26 14.77
N VAL A 258 23.28 26.30 15.28
CA VAL A 258 23.30 27.66 14.70
C VAL A 258 24.72 28.20 14.55
N HIS A 259 25.60 27.97 15.53
CA HIS A 259 26.99 28.43 15.47
C HIS A 259 27.88 27.68 14.46
N TYR A 260 27.39 26.55 13.93
CA TYR A 260 28.08 25.70 12.96
C TYR A 260 27.45 25.74 11.57
N GLU A 261 26.42 26.58 11.39
CA GLU A 261 25.61 26.68 10.19
C GLU A 261 26.47 26.78 8.91
N SER A 262 27.36 27.76 8.82
CA SER A 262 28.14 28.01 7.60
C SER A 262 29.05 26.83 7.21
N TYR A 263 29.63 26.16 8.21
CA TYR A 263 30.50 24.99 8.01
C TYR A 263 29.67 23.76 7.60
N LEU A 264 28.56 23.50 8.31
CA LEU A 264 27.65 22.41 8.01
C LEU A 264 27.03 22.54 6.62
N ILE A 265 26.68 23.77 6.20
CA ILE A 265 26.23 24.09 4.85
C ILE A 265 27.33 23.75 3.83
N GLN A 266 28.58 24.14 4.07
CA GLN A 266 29.68 23.87 3.15
C GLN A 266 29.93 22.37 2.99
N VAL A 267 29.96 21.63 4.10
CA VAL A 267 30.09 20.17 4.10
C VAL A 267 28.91 19.55 3.34
N MET A 268 27.67 19.90 3.67
CA MET A 268 26.50 19.33 3.00
C MET A 268 26.39 19.71 1.51
N LYS A 269 26.76 20.94 1.12
CA LYS A 269 26.87 21.36 -0.29
C LYS A 269 27.90 20.53 -1.05
N SER A 270 29.05 20.24 -0.43
CA SER A 270 30.10 19.40 -1.04
C SER A 270 29.61 17.95 -1.27
N LEU A 271 28.80 17.43 -0.35
CA LEU A 271 28.20 16.10 -0.45
C LEU A 271 27.02 16.07 -1.44
N LEU A 272 26.29 17.17 -1.62
CA LEU A 272 25.16 17.27 -2.56
C LEU A 272 25.58 17.31 -4.04
N GLY A 273 26.83 17.66 -4.36
CA GLY A 273 27.32 17.79 -5.74
C GLY A 273 27.38 16.47 -6.51
N ASP A 274 28.06 15.45 -5.98
CA ASP A 274 28.25 14.14 -6.63
C ASP A 274 27.43 13.04 -5.92
N PRO A 275 26.62 12.22 -6.61
CA PRO A 275 25.95 11.08 -6.00
C PRO A 275 26.85 10.07 -5.26
N LYS A 276 28.15 9.99 -5.57
CA LYS A 276 29.13 9.19 -4.81
C LYS A 276 29.45 9.81 -3.45
N ASN A 277 29.49 11.15 -3.37
CA ASN A 277 29.80 11.90 -2.16
C ASN A 277 28.60 12.07 -1.21
N ARG A 278 27.39 11.67 -1.63
CA ARG A 278 26.20 11.76 -0.75
C ARG A 278 26.19 10.76 0.38
N VAL A 279 27.15 9.83 0.38
CA VAL A 279 27.33 8.82 1.41
C VAL A 279 28.00 9.47 2.62
N MET A 280 27.28 9.55 3.74
CA MET A 280 27.84 10.01 5.00
C MET A 280 28.56 8.84 5.68
N GLU A 281 29.89 8.93 5.76
CA GLU A 281 30.69 8.04 6.60
C GLU A 281 30.67 8.56 8.04
N ASP A 282 30.35 7.66 9.00
CA ASP A 282 30.19 8.01 10.43
C ASP A 282 31.41 8.75 11.00
N ASN A 283 32.62 8.35 10.58
CA ASN A 283 33.83 8.97 11.07
C ASN A 283 34.07 10.35 10.45
N ALA A 284 33.71 10.60 9.19
CA ALA A 284 34.02 11.88 8.55
C ALA A 284 33.18 13.03 9.12
N PHE A 285 31.87 12.83 9.30
CA PHE A 285 30.98 13.89 9.80
C PHE A 285 31.22 14.17 11.29
N CYS A 286 31.30 13.13 12.12
CA CYS A 286 31.55 13.24 13.56
C CYS A 286 32.97 13.74 13.87
N VAL A 287 34.02 13.23 13.22
CA VAL A 287 35.40 13.72 13.44
C VAL A 287 35.55 15.16 12.95
N SER A 288 34.85 15.56 11.89
CA SER A 288 34.89 16.96 11.44
C SER A 288 34.18 17.90 12.41
N LEU A 289 33.04 17.48 12.99
CA LEU A 289 32.38 18.22 14.06
C LEU A 289 33.26 18.29 15.30
N GLU A 290 33.80 17.16 15.78
CA GLU A 290 34.68 17.09 16.95
C GLU A 290 35.94 17.94 16.80
N LYS A 291 36.62 17.90 15.64
CA LYS A 291 37.78 18.78 15.36
C LYS A 291 37.38 20.25 15.47
N THR A 292 36.21 20.62 14.95
CA THR A 292 35.70 22.00 14.99
C THR A 292 35.34 22.44 16.43
N PHE A 293 34.73 21.55 17.22
CA PHE A 293 34.45 21.76 18.66
C PHE A 293 35.74 21.92 19.48
N VAL A 294 36.79 21.17 19.17
CA VAL A 294 38.09 21.26 19.86
C VAL A 294 38.86 22.52 19.49
N THR A 295 38.84 22.95 18.22
CA THR A 295 39.52 24.19 17.80
C THR A 295 38.86 25.47 18.31
N ARG A 296 37.54 25.49 18.53
CA ARG A 296 36.83 26.69 19.03
C ARG A 296 36.77 26.81 20.55
N LYS A 297 37.08 25.76 21.32
CA LYS A 297 37.30 25.84 22.77
C LYS A 297 38.62 26.53 23.16
N LYS A 298 39.47 26.86 22.18
CA LYS A 298 40.77 27.53 22.39
C LYS A 298 40.75 29.04 22.12
N PHE A 299 39.58 29.65 21.97
CA PHE A 299 39.38 31.10 21.92
C PHE A 299 38.40 31.54 23.01
#